data_AF-A0A812QD35-F1
#
_entry.id   AF-A0A812QD35-F1
#
_cell.length_a   1.000
_cell.length_b   1.000
_cell.length_c   1.000
_cell.angle_alpha   90.00
_cell.angle_beta   90.00
_cell.angle_gamma   90.00
#
_symmetry.space_group_name_H-M   'P 1'
#
loop_
_entity.id
_entity.type
_entity.pdbx_description
1 polymer ?
#
loop_
_entity_poly.entity_id
_entity_poly.type
_entity_poly.pdbx_seq_one_letter_code
_entity_poly.pdbx_strand_id
1 'polypeptide(L)'
;MCERAKHLYKAHEDRAEQKMWRALQQLPEDLYAEAIASKPENVPEELLFHNRYRKEIFRSLSENDQRKLQVFHNLMYVRYPHSDEKRRNPQRFWMAENLIMSRQKEAALAKKNIKPKKG
;
A
#
# COMPACT_ATOMS: atom_id res chain seq x y z
N MET A 1 27.95 11.04 -2.95
CA MET A 1 28.29 10.02 -3.97
C MET A 1 29.24 10.62 -4.99
N CYS A 2 30.26 9.88 -5.43
CA CYS A 2 31.28 10.35 -6.38
C CYS A 2 30.72 10.43 -7.81
N GLU A 3 31.03 11.48 -8.58
CA GLU A 3 30.57 11.69 -9.97
C GLU A 3 30.85 10.51 -10.89
N ARG A 4 31.98 9.83 -10.68
CA ARG A 4 32.35 8.61 -11.40
C ARG A 4 31.33 7.48 -11.23
N ALA A 5 30.75 7.34 -10.04
CA ALA A 5 29.73 6.31 -9.77
C ALA A 5 28.42 6.62 -10.50
N LYS A 6 28.04 7.90 -10.60
CA LYS A 6 26.85 8.33 -11.37
C LYS A 6 27.00 8.03 -12.86
N HIS A 7 28.16 8.31 -13.44
CA HIS A 7 28.43 8.02 -14.86
C HIS A 7 28.41 6.52 -15.17
N LEU A 8 29.00 5.69 -14.32
CA LEU A 8 28.97 4.23 -14.48
C LEU A 8 27.55 3.68 -14.38
N TYR A 9 26.75 4.20 -13.43
CA TYR A 9 25.36 3.82 -13.29
C TYR A 9 24.52 4.22 -14.51
N LYS A 10 24.68 5.45 -14.99
CA LYS A 10 24.00 5.94 -16.19
C LYS A 10 24.34 5.10 -17.42
N ALA A 11 25.62 4.80 -17.64
CA ALA A 11 26.04 3.95 -18.75
C ALA A 11 25.50 2.51 -18.64
N HIS A 12 25.26 2.02 -17.42
CA HIS A 12 24.60 0.74 -17.20
C HIS A 12 23.11 0.81 -17.55
N GLU A 13 22.40 1.86 -17.13
CA GLU A 13 20.99 2.08 -17.47
C GLU A 13 20.79 2.22 -18.98
N ASP A 14 21.62 3.02 -19.67
CA ASP A 14 21.54 3.22 -21.13
C ASP A 14 21.70 1.88 -21.89
N ARG A 15 22.58 0.99 -21.42
CA ARG A 15 22.77 -0.35 -22.00
C ARG A 15 21.60 -1.28 -21.72
N ALA A 16 21.03 -1.22 -20.51
CA ALA A 16 19.86 -2.01 -20.16
C ALA A 16 18.66 -1.62 -21.00
N GLU A 17 18.45 -0.31 -21.17
CA GLU A 17 17.41 0.26 -22.03
C GLU A 17 17.58 -0.19 -23.50
N GLN A 18 18.79 -0.09 -24.06
CA GLN A 18 19.03 -0.55 -25.44
C GLN A 18 18.74 -2.04 -25.63
N LYS A 19 19.08 -2.88 -24.64
CA LYS A 19 18.77 -4.32 -24.69
C LYS A 19 17.27 -4.57 -24.60
N MET A 20 16.57 -3.85 -23.73
CA MET A 20 15.12 -3.93 -23.59
C MET A 20 14.42 -3.57 -24.90
N TRP A 21 14.79 -2.45 -25.54
CA TRP A 21 14.19 -2.03 -26.80
C TRP A 21 14.45 -3.01 -27.95
N ARG A 22 15.65 -3.59 -28.02
CA ARG A 22 15.94 -4.65 -28.99
C ARG A 22 15.09 -5.90 -28.74
N ALA A 23 14.90 -6.29 -27.49
CA ALA A 23 14.05 -7.43 -27.13
C ALA A 23 12.58 -7.17 -27.50
N LEU A 24 12.09 -5.95 -27.29
CA LEU A 24 10.73 -5.54 -27.70
C LEU A 24 10.55 -5.59 -29.22
N GLN A 25 11.55 -5.16 -30.01
CA GLN A 25 11.50 -5.23 -31.47
C GLN A 25 11.55 -6.66 -32.02
N GLN A 26 12.15 -7.58 -31.27
CA GLN A 26 12.26 -8.99 -31.64
C GLN A 26 11.08 -9.84 -31.15
N LEU A 27 10.11 -9.23 -30.44
CA LEU A 27 8.95 -9.95 -29.94
C LEU A 27 7.98 -10.28 -31.09
N PRO A 28 7.59 -11.56 -31.27
CA PRO A 28 6.51 -11.93 -32.17
C PRO A 28 5.20 -11.17 -31.84
N GLU A 29 4.44 -10.78 -32.86
CA GLU A 29 3.15 -10.06 -32.70
C GLU A 29 2.15 -10.84 -31.82
N ASP A 30 2.23 -12.18 -31.85
CA ASP A 30 1.36 -13.10 -31.11
C ASP A 30 1.54 -13.02 -29.59
N LEU A 31 2.71 -12.56 -29.10
CA LEU A 31 3.03 -12.45 -27.67
C LEU A 31 2.54 -11.13 -27.05
N TYR A 32 2.12 -10.16 -27.85
CA TYR A 32 1.57 -8.90 -27.34
C TYR A 32 0.25 -9.14 -26.59
N ALA A 33 -0.60 -10.01 -27.13
CA ALA A 33 -1.85 -10.43 -26.50
C ALA A 33 -1.59 -11.15 -25.16
N GLU A 34 -0.56 -11.99 -25.09
CA GLU A 34 -0.16 -12.72 -23.88
C GLU A 34 0.48 -11.80 -22.83
N ALA A 35 1.29 -10.83 -23.24
CA ALA A 35 1.89 -9.82 -22.37
C ALA A 35 0.83 -8.88 -21.75
N ILE A 36 -0.19 -8.48 -22.51
CA ILE A 36 -1.34 -7.72 -21.97
C ILE A 36 -2.19 -8.58 -21.03
N ALA A 37 -2.37 -9.86 -21.36
CA ALA A 37 -3.13 -10.79 -20.53
C ALA A 37 -2.34 -11.26 -19.29
N SER A 38 -1.02 -11.05 -19.25
CA SER A 38 -0.18 -11.46 -18.14
C SER A 38 -0.57 -10.70 -16.88
N LYS A 39 -0.96 -11.46 -15.85
CA LYS A 39 -1.12 -10.90 -14.51
C LYS A 39 0.26 -10.51 -14.02
N PRO A 40 0.41 -9.40 -13.27
CA PRO A 40 1.68 -9.08 -12.65
C PRO A 40 2.13 -10.29 -11.83
N GLU A 41 3.30 -10.84 -12.14
CA GLU A 41 3.90 -11.93 -11.38
C GLU A 41 3.97 -11.52 -9.91
N ASN A 42 3.62 -12.45 -9.01
CA ASN A 42 3.82 -12.24 -7.58
C ASN A 42 5.33 -12.14 -7.33
N VAL A 43 5.81 -10.91 -7.17
CA VAL A 43 7.19 -10.65 -6.79
C VAL A 43 7.44 -11.34 -5.45
N PRO A 44 8.44 -12.24 -5.36
CA PRO A 44 8.82 -12.88 -4.11
C PRO A 44 8.97 -11.85 -2.99
N GLU A 45 8.46 -12.18 -1.80
CA GLU A 45 8.41 -11.24 -0.69
C GLU A 45 9.80 -10.72 -0.32
N GLU A 46 10.86 -11.52 -0.51
CA GLU A 46 12.24 -11.14 -0.23
C GLU A 46 12.77 -10.05 -1.17
N LEU A 47 12.23 -9.96 -2.39
CA LEU A 47 12.61 -8.98 -3.41
C LEU A 47 11.83 -7.67 -3.26
N LEU A 48 10.77 -7.65 -2.46
CA LEU A 48 10.08 -6.40 -2.15
C LEU A 48 11.06 -5.47 -1.41
N PHE A 49 11.26 -4.28 -1.97
CA PHE A 49 12.17 -3.25 -1.45
C PHE A 49 12.03 -3.05 0.06
N HIS A 50 10.79 -3.04 0.55
CA HIS A 50 10.50 -2.92 1.96
C HIS A 50 11.06 -4.11 2.76
N ASN A 51 10.93 -5.36 2.35
CA ASN A 51 11.45 -6.48 3.13
C ASN A 51 12.98 -6.54 3.12
N ARG A 52 13.60 -6.21 1.97
CA ARG A 52 15.05 -6.23 1.82
C ARG A 52 15.75 -5.17 2.66
N TYR A 53 15.25 -3.93 2.65
CA TYR A 53 15.94 -2.79 3.25
C TYR A 53 15.33 -2.30 4.56
N ARG A 54 14.12 -2.73 4.94
CA ARG A 54 13.46 -2.27 6.18
C ARG A 54 14.31 -2.52 7.40
N LYS A 55 14.98 -3.68 7.50
CA LYS A 55 15.83 -3.99 8.65
C LYS A 55 17.03 -3.05 8.75
N GLU A 56 17.64 -2.72 7.62
CA GLU A 56 18.80 -1.83 7.55
C GLU A 56 18.42 -0.38 7.83
N ILE A 57 17.35 0.12 7.19
CA ILE A 57 16.79 1.45 7.45
C ILE A 57 16.41 1.58 8.92
N PHE A 58 15.70 0.61 9.48
CA PHE A 58 15.26 0.69 10.88
C PHE A 58 16.43 0.65 11.87
N ARG A 59 17.48 -0.13 11.57
CA ARG A 59 18.72 -0.16 12.37
C ARG A 59 19.52 1.14 12.26
N SER A 60 19.42 1.86 11.15
CA SER A 60 20.08 3.16 10.96
C SER A 60 19.42 4.31 11.75
N LEU A 61 18.21 4.11 12.25
CA LEU A 61 17.50 5.14 13.02
C LEU A 61 17.99 5.20 14.46
N SER A 62 18.10 6.41 14.99
CA SER A 62 18.35 6.65 16.42
C SER A 62 17.20 6.09 17.27
N GLU A 63 17.46 5.76 18.53
CA GLU A 63 16.41 5.28 19.44
C GLU A 63 15.24 6.26 19.56
N ASN A 64 15.54 7.56 19.55
CA ASN A 64 14.51 8.60 19.60
C ASN A 64 13.61 8.58 18.36
N ASP A 65 14.19 8.40 17.17
CA ASP A 65 13.42 8.37 15.93
C ASP A 65 12.64 7.05 15.78
N GLN A 66 13.16 5.94 16.29
CA GLN A 66 12.40 4.69 16.41
C GLN A 66 11.18 4.88 17.31
N ARG A 67 11.32 5.57 18.46
CA ARG A 67 10.18 5.89 19.34
C ARG A 67 9.15 6.80 18.67
N LYS A 68 9.59 7.85 17.97
CA LYS A 68 8.68 8.72 17.19
C LYS A 68 7.93 7.93 16.13
N LEU A 69 8.61 7.04 15.41
CA LEU A 69 7.99 6.20 14.40
C LEU A 69 6.95 5.24 15.01
N GLN A 70 7.24 4.67 16.18
CA GLN A 70 6.27 3.85 16.91
C GLN A 70 5.04 4.67 17.33
N VAL A 71 5.24 5.86 17.91
CA VAL A 71 4.14 6.75 18.30
C VAL A 71 3.30 7.14 17.09
N PHE A 72 3.94 7.44 15.96
CA PHE A 72 3.27 7.74 14.71
C PHE A 72 2.38 6.58 14.24
N HIS A 73 2.91 5.35 14.20
CA HIS A 73 2.12 4.17 13.81
C HIS A 73 0.92 3.96 14.75
N ASN A 74 1.14 4.09 16.06
CA ASN A 74 0.06 3.99 17.05
C ASN A 74 -1.02 5.05 16.78
N LEU A 75 -0.62 6.30 16.54
CA LEU A 75 -1.54 7.40 16.27
C LEU A 75 -2.32 7.19 14.97
N MET A 76 -1.65 6.70 13.93
CA MET A 76 -2.30 6.37 12.65
C MET A 76 -3.33 5.25 12.82
N TYR A 77 -3.03 4.23 13.63
CA TYR A 77 -3.97 3.15 13.92
C TYR A 77 -5.20 3.62 14.70
N VAL A 78 -5.00 4.50 15.68
CA VAL A 78 -6.11 5.07 16.48
C VAL A 78 -6.98 6.00 15.64
N ARG A 79 -6.37 6.87 14.84
CA ARG A 79 -7.09 7.90 14.06
C ARG A 79 -7.74 7.33 12.80
N TYR A 80 -7.10 6.35 12.17
CA TYR A 80 -7.54 5.73 10.93
C TYR A 80 -7.53 4.20 11.05
N PRO A 81 -8.40 3.66 11.92
CA PRO A 81 -8.52 2.22 12.10
C PRO A 81 -8.91 1.58 10.76
N HIS A 82 -8.26 0.46 10.45
CA HIS A 82 -8.48 -0.30 9.21
C HIS A 82 -8.19 0.49 7.92
N SER A 83 -7.40 1.57 7.96
CA SER A 83 -7.06 2.37 6.77
C SER A 83 -6.44 1.54 5.64
N ASP A 84 -5.53 0.63 5.97
CA ASP A 84 -4.94 -0.27 4.98
C ASP A 84 -5.96 -1.24 4.37
N GLU A 85 -6.84 -1.80 5.21
CA GLU A 85 -7.91 -2.70 4.76
C GLU A 85 -8.95 -1.96 3.91
N LYS A 86 -9.26 -0.71 4.26
CA LYS A 86 -10.15 0.17 3.50
C LYS A 86 -9.57 0.56 2.15
N ARG A 87 -8.26 0.77 2.06
CA ARG A 87 -7.57 1.04 0.79
C ARG A 87 -7.59 -0.19 -0.13
N ARG A 88 -7.38 -1.40 0.43
CA ARG A 88 -7.35 -2.65 -0.35
C ARG A 88 -8.74 -3.14 -0.75
N ASN A 89 -9.69 -3.03 0.16
CA ASN A 89 -11.04 -3.57 0.03
C ASN A 89 -12.09 -2.50 0.34
N PRO A 90 -12.18 -1.41 -0.45
CA PRO A 90 -13.09 -0.30 -0.18
C PRO A 90 -14.56 -0.75 -0.10
N GLN A 91 -14.92 -1.80 -0.87
CA GLN A 91 -16.24 -2.41 -0.90
C GLN A 91 -16.70 -2.93 0.48
N ARG A 92 -15.78 -3.35 1.37
CA ARG A 92 -16.11 -3.85 2.72
C ARG A 92 -16.54 -2.74 3.67
N PHE A 93 -16.15 -1.50 3.38
CA PHE A 93 -16.47 -0.33 4.19
C PHE A 93 -17.56 0.53 3.56
N TRP A 94 -17.93 0.23 2.31
CA TRP A 94 -19.09 0.82 1.65
C TRP A 94 -20.35 0.11 2.16
N MET A 95 -21.24 0.85 2.79
CA MET A 95 -22.56 0.35 3.14
C MET A 95 -23.57 0.86 2.12
N ALA A 96 -24.42 -0.03 1.60
CA ALA A 96 -25.54 0.40 0.76
C ALA A 96 -26.47 1.32 1.56
N GLU A 97 -26.97 2.39 0.93
CA GLU A 97 -27.78 3.43 1.59
C GLU A 97 -28.98 2.88 2.37
N ASN A 98 -29.59 1.81 1.86
CA ASN A 98 -30.72 1.12 2.49
C ASN A 98 -30.37 0.57 3.89
N LEU A 99 -29.14 0.09 4.10
CA LEU A 99 -28.65 -0.42 5.38
C LEU A 99 -28.29 0.72 6.35
N ILE A 100 -27.84 1.87 5.82
CA ILE A 100 -27.55 3.06 6.62
C ILE A 100 -28.84 3.61 7.22
N MET A 101 -29.92 3.70 6.42
CA MET A 101 -31.22 4.17 6.88
C MET A 101 -31.84 3.27 7.95
N SER A 102 -31.68 1.94 7.84
CA SER A 102 -32.13 1.00 8.88
C SER A 102 -31.38 1.21 10.20
N ARG A 103 -30.05 1.28 10.16
CA ARG A 103 -29.23 1.48 11.36
C ARG A 103 -29.46 2.84 12.02
N GLN A 104 -29.72 3.89 11.23
CA GLN A 104 -30.08 5.20 11.77
C GLN A 104 -31.44 5.16 12.47
N LYS A 105 -32.44 4.48 11.90
CA LYS A 105 -33.75 4.27 12.54
C LYS A 105 -33.60 3.46 13.84
N GLU A 106 -32.83 2.37 13.82
CA GLU A 106 -32.55 1.56 15.00
C GLU A 106 -31.83 2.35 16.11
N ALA A 107 -30.81 3.14 15.76
CA ALA A 107 -30.11 4.01 16.72
C ALA A 107 -31.00 5.12 17.28
N ALA A 108 -31.89 5.69 16.47
CA ALA A 108 -32.86 6.70 16.91
C ALA A 108 -33.92 6.10 17.85
N LEU A 109 -34.38 4.88 17.58
CA LEU A 109 -35.30 4.14 18.44
C LEU A 109 -34.64 3.75 19.78
N ALA A 110 -33.37 3.32 19.75
CA ALA A 110 -32.59 3.02 20.95
C ALA A 110 -32.39 4.25 21.85
N LYS A 111 -32.15 5.43 21.26
CA LYS A 111 -32.06 6.71 22.01
C LYS A 111 -33.39 7.11 22.65
N LYS A 112 -34.53 6.80 22.02
CA LYS A 112 -35.87 7.07 22.58
C LYS A 112 -36.24 6.14 23.74
N ASN A 113 -35.64 4.95 23.82
CA ASN A 113 -35.91 3.96 24.88
C ASN A 113 -35.02 4.12 26.14
N ILE A 114 -34.23 5.19 26.25
CA ILE A 114 -33.47 5.50 27.46
C ILE A 114 -34.45 6.06 28.51
N LYS A 115 -34.96 5.19 29.40
CA LYS A 115 -35.83 5.58 30.51
C LYS A 115 -35.14 6.57 31.44
N PRO A 116 -35.85 7.58 31.99
CA PRO A 116 -35.27 8.52 32.94
C PRO A 116 -34.88 7.81 34.24
N LYS A 117 -33.75 8.24 34.79
CA LYS A 117 -33.19 7.81 36.07
C LYS A 117 -34.26 8.06 37.16
N LYS A 118 -34.81 6.99 37.76
CA LYS A 118 -35.71 7.11 38.92
C LYS A 118 -34.88 7.60 40.11
N GLY A 119 -35.22 8.78 40.62
CA GLY A 119 -34.93 9.22 41.99
C GLY A 119 -36.12 8.93 42.89
#